data_AF-A0A7W0SUZ5-F1
#
_entry.id   AF-A0A7W0SUZ5-F1
#
_cell.length_a   1.000
_cell.length_b   1.000
_cell.length_c   1.000
_cell.angle_alpha   90.00
_cell.angle_beta   90.00
_cell.angle_gamma   90.00
#
_symmetry.space_group_name_H-M   'P 1'
#
loop_
_entity.id
_entity.type
_entity.pdbx_description
1 polymer ?
#
loop_
_entity_poly.entity_id
_entity_poly.type
_entity_poly.pdbx_seq_one_letter_code
_entity_poly.pdbx_strand_id
1 'polypeptide(L)' 'DRQLNRALHTIVVARRKTHADTIAYVQRRRSEGKSVREAIRCLKRYLARHLFRLLEASATMA' A
#
# COMPACT_ATOMS: atom_id res chain seq x y z
N ASP A 1 -14.81 -2.14 7.06
CA ASP A 1 -14.03 -3.35 7.39
C ASP A 1 -12.77 -3.01 8.20
N ARG A 2 -12.62 -3.56 9.41
CA ARG A 2 -11.43 -3.35 10.26
C ARG A 2 -10.31 -4.37 9.99
N GLN A 3 -10.65 -5.59 9.55
CA GLN A 3 -9.70 -6.67 9.32
C GLN A 3 -8.84 -6.38 8.08
N LEU A 4 -9.47 -5.99 6.97
CA LEU A 4 -8.76 -5.62 5.74
C LEU A 4 -7.78 -4.46 5.99
N ASN A 5 -8.23 -3.44 6.72
CA ASN A 5 -7.40 -2.30 7.06
C ASN A 5 -6.19 -2.66 7.94
N ARG A 6 -6.34 -3.65 8.82
CA ARG A 6 -5.24 -4.21 9.63
C ARG A 6 -4.28 -5.01 8.75
N ALA A 7 -4.78 -5.90 7.89
CA ALA A 7 -3.94 -6.71 7.00
C ALA A 7 -3.07 -5.83 6.09
N LEU A 8 -3.67 -4.81 5.46
CA LEU A 8 -2.93 -3.83 4.65
C LEU A 8 -1.90 -3.06 5.45
N HIS A 9 -2.16 -2.78 6.73
CA HIS A 9 -1.17 -2.13 7.60
C HIS A 9 0.04 -3.04 7.82
N THR A 10 -0.21 -4.29 8.21
CA THR A 10 0.82 -5.29 8.48
C THR A 10 1.72 -5.50 7.26
N ILE A 11 1.12 -5.66 6.07
CA ILE A 11 1.85 -5.80 4.81
C ILE A 11 2.77 -4.61 4.58
N VAL A 12 2.27 -3.38 4.72
CA VAL A 12 3.08 -2.17 4.50
C VAL A 12 4.21 -2.06 5.54
N VAL A 13 3.96 -2.37 6.81
CA VAL A 13 5.00 -2.34 7.85
C VAL A 13 6.10 -3.36 7.56
N ALA A 14 5.75 -4.58 7.14
CA ALA A 14 6.71 -5.60 6.74
C ALA A 14 7.52 -5.16 5.50
N ARG A 15 6.84 -4.73 4.44
CA ARG A 15 7.48 -4.28 3.19
C ARG A 15 8.41 -3.09 3.37
N ARG A 16 8.14 -2.18 4.30
CA ARG A 16 9.03 -1.05 4.58
C ARG A 16 10.41 -1.45 5.11
N LYS A 17 10.58 -2.68 5.60
CA LYS A 17 11.87 -3.18 6.09
C LYS A 17 12.73 -3.78 4.98
N THR A 18 12.12 -4.45 4.00
CA THR A 18 12.85 -5.32 3.06
C THR A 18 12.48 -5.13 1.59
N HIS A 19 11.36 -4.48 1.27
CA HIS A 19 10.88 -4.36 -0.10
C HIS A 19 11.36 -3.05 -0.74
N ALA A 20 12.30 -3.15 -1.67
CA ALA A 20 12.93 -2.01 -2.33
C ALA A 20 11.91 -0.99 -2.86
N ASP A 21 10.89 -1.40 -3.61
CA ASP A 21 9.93 -0.45 -4.20
C ASP A 21 9.08 0.26 -3.15
N THR A 22 8.78 -0.40 -2.02
CA THR A 22 8.00 0.21 -0.95
C THR A 22 8.84 1.26 -0.23
N ILE A 23 10.13 0.97 -0.03
CA ILE A 23 11.09 1.92 0.52
C ILE A 23 11.24 3.11 -0.43
N ALA A 24 11.50 2.88 -1.72
CA ALA A 24 11.64 3.92 -2.73
C ALA A 24 10.37 4.79 -2.83
N TYR A 25 9.18 4.18 -2.83
CA TYR A 25 7.92 4.91 -2.83
C TYR A 25 7.80 5.83 -1.60
N VAL A 26 8.09 5.32 -0.40
CA VAL A 26 8.01 6.11 0.83
C VAL A 26 9.03 7.25 0.78
N GLN A 27 10.27 7.01 0.33
CA GLN A 27 11.27 8.07 0.21
C GLN A 27 10.86 9.15 -0.80
N ARG A 28 10.32 8.75 -1.97
CA ARG A 28 9.77 9.71 -2.95
C ARG A 28 8.65 10.55 -2.35
N ARG A 29 7.71 9.95 -1.62
CA ARG A 29 6.64 10.74 -0.96
C ARG A 29 7.21 11.67 0.12
N ARG A 30 8.29 11.29 0.80
CA ARG A 30 8.98 12.16 1.77
C ARG A 30 9.70 13.33 1.11
N SER A 31 10.35 13.12 -0.04
CA SER A 31 10.97 14.22 -0.78
C SER A 31 9.95 15.22 -1.33
N GLU A 32 8.71 14.79 -1.55
CA GLU A 32 7.57 15.66 -1.87
C GLU A 32 6.97 16.38 -0.63
N GLY A 33 7.63 16.32 0.53
CA GLY A 33 7.20 17.03 1.75
C GLY A 33 6.19 16.28 2.62
N LYS A 34 5.82 15.03 2.30
CA LYS A 34 4.92 14.25 3.16
C LYS A 34 5.64 13.65 4.35
N SER A 35 4.97 13.62 5.49
CA SER A 35 5.41 12.82 6.62
C SER A 35 5.38 11.32 6.26
N VAL A 36 6.17 10.52 6.99
CA VAL A 36 6.16 9.05 6.85
C VAL A 36 4.75 8.48 7.03
N ARG A 37 3.98 9.00 7.99
CA ARG A 37 2.60 8.56 8.24
C ARG A 37 1.69 8.83 7.04
N GLU A 38 1.82 9.99 6.41
CA GLU A 38 1.05 10.32 5.20
C GLU A 38 1.46 9.48 3.99
N ALA A 39 2.77 9.24 3.81
CA ALA A 39 3.29 8.37 2.78
C ALA A 39 2.72 6.94 2.91
N ILE A 40 2.73 6.39 4.13
CA ILE A 40 2.13 5.08 4.45
C ILE A 40 0.63 5.08 4.17
N ARG A 41 -0.10 6.13 4.57
CA ARG A 41 -1.53 6.25 4.31
C ARG A 41 -1.84 6.27 2.81
N CYS A 42 -1.06 7.00 2.02
CA CYS A 42 -1.15 6.99 0.56
C CYS A 42 -0.88 5.60 -0.01
N LEU A 43 0.16 4.90 0.46
CA LEU A 43 0.50 3.55 0.01
C LEU A 43 -0.61 2.54 0.33
N LYS A 44 -1.16 2.55 1.55
CA LYS A 44 -2.28 1.68 1.93
C LYS A 44 -3.50 1.88 1.01
N ARG A 45 -3.85 3.12 0.70
CA ARG A 45 -4.97 3.44 -0.22
C ARG A 45 -4.70 3.01 -1.65
N TYR A 46 -3.45 3.13 -2.11
CA TYR A 46 -3.07 2.62 -3.42
C TYR A 46 -3.18 1.09 -3.47
N LEU A 47 -2.63 0.39 -2.47
CA LEU A 47 -2.66 -1.06 -2.40
C LEU A 47 -4.09 -1.62 -2.33
N ALA A 48 -4.96 -1.01 -1.51
CA ALA A 48 -6.37 -1.40 -1.44
C ALA A 48 -7.06 -1.31 -2.81
N ARG A 49 -6.89 -0.18 -3.52
CA ARG A 49 -7.47 0.03 -4.85
C ARG A 49 -6.89 -0.92 -5.90
N HIS A 50 -5.60 -1.22 -5.82
CA HIS A 50 -4.96 -2.16 -6.72
C HIS A 50 -5.47 -3.58 -6.51
N LEU A 51 -5.54 -4.04 -5.26
CA LEU A 51 -6.07 -5.36 -4.92
C LEU A 51 -7.53 -5.51 -5.35
N PHE A 52 -8.36 -4.49 -5.11
CA PHE A 52 -9.75 -4.50 -5.55
C PHE A 52 -9.87 -4.73 -7.06
N ARG A 53 -9.12 -3.97 -7.87
CA ARG A 53 -9.11 -4.14 -9.33
C ARG A 53 -8.56 -5.48 -9.79
N LEU A 54 -7.56 -6.03 -9.09
CA LEU A 54 -7.04 -7.37 -9.38
C LEU A 54 -8.11 -8.43 -9.12
N LEU A 55 -8.83 -8.32 -8.00
CA LEU A 55 -9.90 -9.24 -7.65
C LEU A 55 -11.06 -9.15 -8.65
N GLU A 56 -11.48 -7.94 -9.01
CA GLU A 56 -12.51 -7.74 -10.05
C GLU A 56 -12.08 -8.29 -11.41
N ALA A 57 -10.84 -8.02 -11.83
CA ALA A 57 -10.31 -8.53 -13.10
C ALA A 57 -10.25 -10.07 -13.08
N SER A 58 -9.83 -10.67 -11.97
CA SER A 58 -9.83 -12.13 -11.82
C SER A 58 -11.23 -12.73 -11.80
N ALA A 59 -12.22 -12.03 -11.23
CA ALA A 59 -13.61 -12.47 -11.18
C ALA A 59 -14.33 -12.31 -12.53
N THR A 60 -13.89 -11.38 -13.37
CA THR A 60 -14.46 -11.15 -14.72
C THR A 60 -13.92 -12.15 -15.75
N MET A 61 -12.73 -12.72 -15.50
CA MET A 61 -12.12 -13.76 -16.34
C MET A 61 -12.50 -15.19 -15.93
N ALA A 62 -13.26 -15.34 -14.85
CA ALA A 62 -13.78 -16.62 -14.35
C ALA A 62 -15.25 -16.78 -14.76
#